data_AF-A0A0B2UX51-F1
#
_entry.id   AF-A0A0B2UX51-F1
#
_cell.length_a   1.000
_cell.length_b   1.000
_cell.length_c   1.000
_cell.angle_alpha   90.00
_cell.angle_beta   90.00
_cell.angle_gamma   90.00
#
_symmetry.space_group_name_H-M   'P 1'
#
loop_
_entity.id
_entity.type
_entity.pdbx_description
1 polymer ?
#
loop_
_entity_poly.entity_id
_entity_poly.type
_entity_poly.pdbx_seq_one_letter_code
_entity_poly.pdbx_strand_id
1 'polypeptide(L)' 'MGAHASEVELKLAYKAAQVYVAHLRMKQPDRPRRLVLSIKGRESRRFTKCFHAWGKHKVAAGDDM' A
#
# COMPACT_ATOMS: atom_id res chain seq x y z
N MET A 1 -4.10 -0.15 -3.20
CA MET A 1 -4.66 -0.25 -4.56
C MET A 1 -5.63 0.89 -4.73
N GLY A 2 -5.29 1.79 -5.64
CA GLY A 2 -6.17 2.89 -6.05
C GLY A 2 -7.31 2.36 -6.92
N ALA A 3 -8.43 3.07 -6.95
CA ALA A 3 -9.61 2.67 -7.71
C ALA A 3 -9.38 2.60 -9.23
N HIS A 4 -8.43 3.40 -9.74
CA HIS A 4 -8.16 3.54 -11.18
C HIS A 4 -6.79 2.98 -11.61
N ALA A 5 -6.15 2.13 -10.79
CA ALA A 5 -4.88 1.52 -11.15
C ALA A 5 -5.08 0.42 -12.20
N SER A 6 -4.25 0.42 -13.24
CA SER A 6 -4.30 -0.60 -14.30
C SER A 6 -3.83 -1.97 -13.79
N GLU A 7 -4.29 -3.04 -14.44
CA GLU A 7 -3.90 -4.40 -14.06
C GLU A 7 -2.37 -4.61 -14.13
N VAL A 8 -1.70 -3.97 -15.09
CA VAL A 8 -0.25 -4.00 -15.24
C VAL A 8 0.43 -3.36 -14.03
N GLU A 9 -0.01 -2.18 -13.60
CA GLU A 9 0.53 -1.52 -12.40
C GLU A 9 0.30 -2.35 -11.14
N LEU A 10 -0.88 -2.98 -11.01
CA LEU A 10 -1.18 -3.85 -9.87
C LEU A 10 -0.22 -5.05 -9.80
N LYS A 11 0.02 -5.71 -10.94
CA LYS A 11 0.95 -6.85 -11.05
C LYS A 11 2.39 -6.44 -10.75
N LEU A 12 2.83 -5.31 -11.31
CA LEU A 12 4.17 -4.77 -11.08
C LEU A 12 4.39 -4.39 -9.61
N ALA A 13 3.44 -3.65 -9.01
CA ALA A 13 3.51 -3.26 -7.60
C ALA A 13 3.55 -4.48 -6.67
N TYR A 14 2.77 -5.52 -6.97
CA TYR A 14 2.78 -6.76 -6.19
C TYR A 14 4.15 -7.46 -6.26
N LYS A 15 4.71 -7.63 -7.45
CA LYS A 15 6.05 -8.21 -7.66
C LYS A 15 7.12 -7.39 -6.95
N ALA A 16 7.11 -6.07 -7.10
CA ALA A 16 8.06 -5.18 -6.43
C ALA A 16 7.99 -5.31 -4.90
N ALA A 17 6.78 -5.37 -4.34
CA ALA A 17 6.59 -5.54 -2.90
C ALA A 17 7.09 -6.92 -2.40
N GLN A 18 6.91 -7.98 -3.19
CA GLN A 18 7.45 -9.31 -2.86
C GLN A 18 8.99 -9.30 -2.81
N VAL A 19 9.66 -8.69 -3.79
CA VAL A 19 11.13 -8.55 -3.81
C VAL A 19 11.61 -7.80 -2.57
N TYR A 20 10.95 -6.70 -2.21
CA TYR A 20 11.28 -5.93 -1.00
C TYR A 20 11.17 -6.76 0.29
N VAL A 21 10.08 -7.52 0.44
CA VAL A 21 9.90 -8.39 1.60
C VAL A 21 10.96 -9.49 1.65
N ALA A 22 11.27 -10.12 0.52
CA ALA A 22 12.32 -11.13 0.45
C ALA A 22 13.69 -10.56 0.82
N HIS A 23 14.04 -9.39 0.27
CA HIS A 23 15.27 -8.68 0.61
C HIS A 23 15.41 -8.40 2.11
N LEU A 24 14.33 -7.93 2.74
CA LEU A 24 14.33 -7.65 4.16
C LEU A 24 14.39 -8.90 5.03
N ARG A 25 13.81 -10.02 4.59
CA ARG A 25 13.94 -11.30 5.30
C ARG A 25 15.40 -11.75 5.37
N MET A 26 16.16 -11.52 4.31
CA MET A 26 17.60 -11.83 4.28
C MET A 26 18.42 -10.86 5.14
N LYS A 27 18.11 -9.56 5.11
CA LYS A 27 18.85 -8.54 5.87
C LYS A 27 18.48 -8.44 7.35
N GLN A 28 17.24 -8.76 7.72
CA GLN A 28 16.68 -8.58 9.06
C GLN A 28 15.85 -9.81 9.46
N PRO A 29 16.50 -10.98 9.67
CA PRO A 29 15.79 -12.23 9.99
C PRO A 29 14.98 -12.13 11.29
N ASP A 30 15.48 -11.38 12.28
CA ASP A 30 14.82 -11.22 13.60
C ASP A 30 13.56 -10.35 13.55
N ARG A 31 13.32 -9.64 12.44
CA ARG A 31 12.18 -8.71 12.28
C ARG A 31 11.42 -9.01 10.98
N PRO A 32 10.71 -10.14 10.91
CA PRO A 32 10.00 -10.55 9.71
C PRO A 32 8.93 -9.53 9.31
N ARG A 33 8.95 -9.09 8.04
CA ARG A 33 7.94 -8.18 7.49
C ARG A 33 6.84 -8.95 6.76
N ARG A 34 5.60 -8.47 6.92
CA ARG A 34 4.40 -9.02 6.27
C ARG A 34 3.91 -8.06 5.21
N LEU A 35 3.67 -8.59 4.01
CA LEU A 35 2.97 -7.85 2.95
C LEU A 35 1.49 -7.76 3.31
N VAL A 36 0.95 -6.53 3.33
CA VAL A 36 -0.46 -6.27 3.62
C VAL A 36 -1.06 -5.41 2.51
N LEU A 37 -2.28 -5.75 2.12
CA LEU A 37 -3.03 -5.00 1.12
C LEU A 37 -3.81 -3.87 1.78
N SER A 38 -3.74 -2.66 1.21
CA SER A 38 -4.61 -1.54 1.56
C SER A 38 -5.39 -1.10 0.32
N ILE A 39 -6.70 -0.97 0.42
CA ILE A 39 -7.61 -0.60 -0.68
C ILE A 39 -8.07 0.83 -0.45
N LYS A 40 -8.04 1.68 -1.48
CA LYS A 40 -8.50 3.08 -1.41
C LYS A 40 -9.93 3.13 -0.87
N GLY A 41 -10.17 3.98 0.13
CA GLY A 41 -11.46 4.13 0.80
C GLY A 41 -11.80 3.02 1.82
N ARG A 42 -11.03 1.92 1.86
CA ARG A 42 -11.16 0.84 2.84
C ARG A 42 -9.83 0.54 3.53
N GLU A 43 -9.09 1.60 3.88
CA GLU A 43 -7.80 1.43 4.54
C GLU A 43 -7.96 1.03 6.00
N SER A 44 -7.13 0.08 6.46
CA SER A 44 -7.15 -0.34 7.87
C SER A 44 -6.61 0.76 8.80
N ARG A 45 -7.03 0.77 10.08
CA ARG A 45 -6.50 1.69 11.09
C ARG A 45 -4.96 1.62 11.23
N ARG A 46 -4.37 0.44 10.99
CA ARG A 46 -2.91 0.25 11.01
C ARG A 46 -2.20 1.06 9.91
N PHE A 47 -2.86 1.26 8.78
CA PHE A 47 -2.37 2.06 7.67
C PHE A 47 -2.63 3.55 7.93
N THR A 48 -3.87 3.90 8.30
CA THR A 48 -4.28 5.31 8.42
C THR A 48 -3.56 6.07 9.53
N LYS A 49 -3.20 5.39 10.63
CA LYS A 49 -2.43 6.00 11.73
C LYS A 49 -1.01 6.44 11.35
N CYS A 50 -0.49 5.98 10.21
CA CYS A 50 0.84 6.34 9.74
C CYS A 50 0.87 7.72 9.07
N PHE A 51 -0.27 8.36 8.89
CA PHE A 51 -0.41 9.66 8.23
C PHE A 51 -1.07 10.65 9.20
N HIS A 52 -0.46 11.83 9.37
CA HIS A 52 -1.08 12.92 10.12
C HIS A 52 -2.31 13.43 9.38
N ALA A 53 -3.35 13.79 10.12
CA ALA A 53 -4.60 14.34 9.58
C ALA A 53 -5.26 13.46 8.50
N TRP A 54 -5.17 12.12 8.61
CA TRP A 54 -5.89 11.19 7.73
C TRP A 54 -7.41 11.30 7.92
N GLY A 55 -8.02 12.24 7.21
CA GLY A 55 -9.41 12.67 7.39
C GLY A 55 -10.29 12.42 6.16
N LYS A 56 -11.41 13.14 6.06
CA LYS A 56 -12.42 12.98 5.01
C LYS A 56 -11.99 13.55 3.64
N HIS A 57 -11.04 14.49 3.63
CA HIS A 57 -10.47 15.05 2.40
C HIS A 57 -9.44 14.07 1.82
N LYS A 58 -9.91 13.00 1.16
CA LYS A 58 -9.07 12.01 0.45
C LYS A 58 -9.37 11.95 -1.05
N VAL A 59 -9.96 13.00 -1.59
CA VAL A 59 -10.19 13.13 -3.04
C VAL A 59 -8.81 13.37 -3.65
N ALA A 60 -8.33 12.41 -4.43
CA ALA A 60 -7.12 12.64 -5.21
C ALA A 60 -7.46 13.62 -6.34
N ALA A 61 -6.51 14.46 -6.76
CA ALA A 61 -6.67 15.26 -7.96
C ALA A 61 -7.01 14.32 -9.14
N GLY A 62 -8.24 14.36 -9.62
CA GLY A 62 -8.77 13.48 -10.67
C GLY A 62 -9.90 12.52 -10.28
N ASP A 63 -10.33 12.47 -9.01
CA ASP A 63 -11.52 11.68 -8.60
C ASP A 63 -12.86 12.47 -8.68
N ASP A 64 -12.84 13.75 -9.11
CA ASP A 64 -14.03 14.63 -9.25
C ASP A 64 -14.69 14.56 -10.66
N MET A 65 -14.64 13.41 -11.34
CA MET A 65 -15.33 13.20 -12.62
C MET A 65 -16.26 11.99 -12.57
#